data_AF-A0A9E6CK48-F1
#
_entry.id   AF-A0A9E6CK48-F1
#
_cell.length_a   1.000
_cell.length_b   1.000
_cell.length_c   1.000
_cell.angle_alpha   90.00
_cell.angle_beta   90.00
_cell.angle_gamma   90.00
#
_symmetry.space_group_name_H-M   'P 1'
#
loop_
_entity.id
_entity.type
_entity.pdbx_description
1 polymer ?
#
loop_
_entity_poly.entity_id
_entity_poly.type
_entity_poly.pdbx_seq_one_letter_code
_entity_poly.pdbx_strand_id
1 'polypeptide(L)'
;IYPSDSGRILIEGKQIKFKSPMDAKKLGISTVHQRMEEILASNHDVTANIFMGEELTKPILGSFLRVLDKTQMDREAEEVLSRIRINIDSVKRPIASYSGGQRQAVAISQAIYRIPKILILDEPCAALGISESLEILKLIKHLHQEDISIIFISHNLEQIFRVVDRIIVLRNGRKVGECEAEKTDMEKIVSLIVGAK
;
A
#
# COMPACT_ATOMS: atom_id res chain seq x y z
N ILE A 1 -12.22 -11.28 7.94
CA ILE A 1 -11.62 -10.53 9.07
C ILE A 1 -11.44 -11.49 10.21
N TYR A 2 -10.24 -11.52 10.80
CA TYR A 2 -10.02 -12.23 12.05
C TYR A 2 -10.36 -11.27 13.21
N PRO A 3 -11.33 -11.59 14.07
CA PRO A 3 -11.64 -10.77 15.23
C PRO A 3 -10.45 -10.77 16.19
N SER A 4 -10.21 -9.64 16.86
CA SER A 4 -9.24 -9.57 17.94
C SER A 4 -9.81 -10.26 19.18
N ASP A 5 -9.08 -11.21 19.75
CA ASP A 5 -9.49 -11.87 21.00
C ASP A 5 -9.51 -10.89 22.20
N SER A 6 -8.63 -9.89 22.19
CA SER A 6 -8.55 -8.85 23.21
C SER A 6 -7.86 -7.58 22.66
N GLY A 7 -7.85 -6.51 23.47
CA GLY A 7 -7.22 -5.24 23.12
C GLY A 7 -8.18 -4.22 22.52
N ARG A 8 -7.62 -3.09 22.05
CA ARG A 8 -8.38 -1.99 21.45
C ARG A 8 -7.58 -1.36 20.32
N ILE A 9 -8.28 -1.00 19.24
CA ILE A 9 -7.75 -0.21 18.14
C ILE A 9 -8.34 1.19 18.28
N LEU A 10 -7.49 2.22 18.28
CA LEU A 10 -7.91 3.61 18.28
C LEU A 10 -7.50 4.27 16.97
N ILE A 11 -8.44 4.96 16.33
CA ILE A 11 -8.20 5.80 15.16
C ILE A 11 -8.64 7.20 15.52
N GLU A 12 -7.72 8.17 15.44
CA GLU A 12 -7.98 9.56 15.84
C GLU A 12 -8.57 9.65 17.27
N GLY A 13 -8.05 8.82 18.18
CA GLY A 13 -8.50 8.73 19.58
C GLY A 13 -9.83 8.00 19.80
N LYS A 14 -10.55 7.59 18.74
CA LYS A 14 -11.82 6.85 18.85
C LYS A 14 -11.57 5.36 18.77
N GLN A 15 -12.12 4.62 19.74
CA GLN A 15 -12.05 3.15 19.71
C GLN A 15 -12.93 2.61 18.58
N ILE A 16 -12.34 1.81 17.68
CA ILE A 16 -13.01 1.22 16.53
C ILE A 16 -13.08 -0.30 16.68
N LYS A 17 -14.22 -0.88 16.27
CA LYS A 17 -14.39 -2.32 16.05
C LYS A 17 -14.79 -2.53 14.60
N PHE A 18 -13.95 -3.19 13.82
CA PHE A 18 -14.24 -3.52 12.43
C PHE A 18 -15.14 -4.76 12.34
N LYS A 19 -16.20 -4.69 11.53
CA LYS A 19 -17.07 -5.84 11.20
C LYS A 19 -16.75 -6.39 9.81
N SER A 20 -16.26 -5.54 8.91
CA SER A 20 -15.88 -5.90 7.55
C SER A 20 -14.64 -5.12 7.07
N PRO A 21 -13.90 -5.61 6.05
CA PRO A 21 -12.76 -4.86 5.49
C PRO A 21 -13.19 -3.49 4.93
N MET A 22 -14.45 -3.41 4.48
CA MET A 22 -15.05 -2.15 4.01
C MET A 22 -15.12 -1.08 5.09
N ASP A 23 -15.26 -1.47 6.37
CA ASP A 23 -15.26 -0.51 7.49
C ASP A 23 -13.89 0.17 7.63
N ALA A 24 -12.81 -0.58 7.43
CA ALA A 24 -11.45 -0.06 7.44
C ALA A 24 -11.23 0.90 6.25
N LYS A 25 -11.67 0.52 5.05
CA LYS A 25 -11.59 1.36 3.85
C LYS A 25 -12.34 2.69 4.03
N LYS A 26 -13.55 2.66 4.61
CA LYS A 26 -14.36 3.86 4.92
C LYS A 26 -13.69 4.79 5.94
N LEU A 27 -12.84 4.25 6.80
CA LEU A 27 -12.04 5.01 7.77
C LEU A 27 -10.70 5.49 7.19
N GLY A 28 -10.46 5.29 5.89
CA GLY A 28 -9.25 5.71 5.21
C GLY A 28 -8.05 4.79 5.47
N ILE A 29 -8.29 3.50 5.70
CA ILE A 29 -7.23 2.49 5.84
C ILE A 29 -7.17 1.67 4.55
N SER A 30 -6.01 1.68 3.90
CA SER A 30 -5.72 0.87 2.72
C SER A 30 -4.56 -0.08 3.00
N THR A 31 -4.58 -1.25 2.36
CA THR A 31 -3.55 -2.29 2.53
C THR A 31 -3.05 -2.77 1.19
N VAL A 32 -1.75 -3.05 1.09
CA VAL A 32 -1.10 -3.67 -0.06
C VAL A 32 -0.38 -4.92 0.46
N HIS A 33 -0.76 -6.09 -0.06
CA HIS A 33 -0.24 -7.38 0.40
C HIS A 33 0.91 -7.89 -0.47
N GLN A 34 1.75 -8.75 0.11
CA GLN A 34 2.93 -9.34 -0.52
C GLN A 34 2.65 -10.13 -1.81
N ARG A 35 1.49 -10.79 -1.92
CA ARG A 35 1.11 -11.63 -3.08
C ARG A 35 0.28 -10.86 -4.10
N MET A 36 0.89 -9.86 -4.73
CA MET A 36 0.21 -8.97 -5.67
C MET A 36 -0.34 -9.64 -6.92
N GLU A 37 0.29 -10.72 -7.39
CA GLU A 37 -0.18 -11.44 -8.57
C GLU A 37 -1.57 -12.07 -8.35
N GLU A 38 -2.00 -12.21 -7.09
CA GLU A 38 -3.37 -12.62 -6.74
C GLU A 38 -4.35 -11.42 -6.70
N ILE A 39 -3.84 -10.19 -6.58
CA ILE A 39 -4.65 -8.96 -6.40
C ILE A 39 -4.85 -8.24 -7.73
N LEU A 40 -3.82 -8.19 -8.57
CA LEU A 40 -3.87 -7.54 -9.87
C LEU A 40 -4.38 -8.50 -10.93
N ALA A 41 -5.36 -8.08 -11.71
CA ALA A 41 -5.87 -8.83 -12.82
C ALA A 41 -4.92 -8.68 -14.02
N SER A 42 -4.00 -9.65 -14.18
CA SER A 42 -2.93 -9.67 -15.20
C SER A 42 -3.38 -9.34 -16.63
N ASN A 43 -4.58 -9.78 -17.01
CA ASN A 43 -5.15 -9.58 -18.35
C ASN A 43 -5.89 -8.24 -18.53
N HIS A 44 -6.06 -7.48 -17.46
CA HIS A 44 -6.73 -6.18 -17.48
C HIS A 44 -5.72 -5.05 -17.55
N ASP A 45 -6.17 -3.92 -18.05
CA ASP A 45 -5.37 -2.71 -18.14
C ASP A 45 -5.12 -2.06 -16.76
N VAL A 46 -4.20 -1.11 -16.72
CA VAL A 46 -3.81 -0.42 -15.48
C VAL A 46 -5.00 0.36 -14.91
N THR A 47 -5.80 1.02 -15.77
CA THR A 47 -7.02 1.72 -15.37
C THR A 47 -7.98 0.80 -14.61
N ALA A 48 -8.32 -0.36 -15.18
CA ALA A 48 -9.23 -1.32 -14.58
C ALA A 48 -8.71 -1.85 -13.24
N ASN A 49 -7.39 -2.05 -13.11
CA ASN A 49 -6.78 -2.46 -11.84
C ASN A 49 -6.87 -1.35 -10.78
N ILE A 50 -6.55 -0.09 -11.12
CA ILE A 50 -6.64 1.05 -10.17
C ILE A 50 -8.06 1.26 -9.66
N PHE A 51 -9.06 1.10 -10.54
CA PHE A 51 -10.46 1.37 -10.22
C PHE A 51 -11.25 0.15 -9.75
N MET A 52 -10.62 -1.00 -9.58
CA MET A 52 -11.33 -2.23 -9.22
C MET A 52 -12.08 -2.07 -7.89
N GLY A 53 -13.40 -2.23 -7.93
CA GLY A 53 -14.30 -2.05 -6.80
C GLY A 53 -14.60 -0.58 -6.43
N GLU A 54 -14.17 0.37 -7.25
CA GLU A 54 -14.45 1.81 -7.13
C GLU A 54 -14.74 2.42 -8.52
N GLU A 55 -15.40 1.67 -9.39
CA GLU A 55 -15.59 2.05 -10.78
C GLU A 55 -16.44 3.31 -10.94
N LEU A 56 -15.94 4.26 -11.73
CA LEU A 56 -16.70 5.47 -12.07
C LEU A 56 -17.74 5.14 -13.14
N THR A 57 -18.93 5.69 -12.96
CA THR A 57 -20.03 5.47 -13.88
C THR A 57 -20.68 6.77 -14.32
N LYS A 58 -21.19 6.81 -15.54
CA LYS A 58 -21.97 7.93 -16.09
C LYS A 58 -23.34 7.47 -16.59
N PRO A 59 -24.37 8.32 -16.51
CA PRO A 59 -25.69 8.02 -17.07
C PRO A 59 -25.64 8.02 -18.60
N ILE A 60 -26.38 7.10 -19.25
CA ILE A 60 -26.60 7.12 -20.70
C ILE A 60 -28.06 7.47 -21.05
N LEU A 61 -29.02 6.99 -20.26
CA LEU A 61 -30.44 7.21 -20.50
C LEU A 61 -31.17 7.48 -19.17
N GLY A 62 -31.13 8.74 -18.74
CA GLY A 62 -31.60 9.15 -17.41
C GLY A 62 -30.79 8.52 -16.27
N SER A 63 -31.28 8.63 -15.03
CA SER A 63 -30.57 8.12 -13.85
C SER A 63 -30.64 6.59 -13.70
N PHE A 64 -31.46 5.89 -14.49
CA PHE A 64 -31.73 4.45 -14.36
C PHE A 64 -30.68 3.56 -15.04
N LEU A 65 -30.02 4.04 -16.11
CA LEU A 65 -29.01 3.27 -16.84
C LEU A 65 -27.65 3.97 -16.78
N ARG A 66 -26.70 3.33 -16.09
CA ARG A 66 -25.33 3.81 -15.92
C ARG A 66 -24.34 2.86 -16.59
N VAL A 67 -23.28 3.41 -17.16
CA VAL A 67 -22.14 2.64 -17.69
C VAL A 67 -20.84 3.12 -17.10
N LEU A 68 -19.78 2.34 -17.26
CA LEU A 68 -18.43 2.75 -16.90
C LEU A 68 -18.00 4.02 -17.65
N ASP A 69 -17.48 5.00 -16.92
CA ASP A 69 -16.88 6.19 -17.51
C ASP A 69 -15.38 5.98 -17.75
N LYS A 70 -15.05 5.13 -18.73
CA LYS A 70 -13.66 4.79 -19.04
C LYS A 70 -12.79 6.01 -19.33
N THR A 71 -13.36 7.03 -19.98
CA THR A 71 -12.62 8.27 -20.29
C THR A 71 -12.19 9.00 -19.02
N GLN A 72 -13.10 9.11 -18.04
CA GLN A 72 -12.76 9.71 -16.75
C GLN A 72 -11.78 8.84 -15.97
N MET A 73 -12.00 7.53 -15.94
CA MET A 73 -11.13 6.59 -15.24
C MET A 73 -9.70 6.60 -15.80
N ASP A 74 -9.52 6.60 -17.12
CA ASP A 74 -8.19 6.68 -17.75
C ASP A 74 -7.46 7.96 -17.33
N ARG A 75 -8.15 9.10 -17.37
CA ARG A 75 -7.58 10.39 -16.98
C ARG A 75 -7.17 10.41 -15.51
N GLU A 76 -8.05 9.96 -14.62
CA GLU A 76 -7.77 9.93 -13.18
C GLU A 76 -6.66 8.90 -12.85
N ALA A 77 -6.56 7.79 -13.59
CA ALA A 77 -5.46 6.84 -13.46
C ALA A 77 -4.11 7.49 -13.82
N GLU A 78 -4.05 8.24 -14.94
CA GLU A 78 -2.86 8.99 -15.35
C GLU A 78 -2.49 10.06 -14.30
N GLU A 79 -3.47 10.78 -13.77
CA GLU A 79 -3.27 11.79 -12.72
C GLU A 79 -2.70 11.19 -11.44
N VAL A 80 -3.23 10.04 -10.97
CA VAL A 80 -2.70 9.34 -9.79
C VAL A 80 -1.27 8.88 -10.04
N LEU A 81 -1.00 8.20 -11.15
CA LEU A 81 0.34 7.70 -11.48
C LEU A 81 1.37 8.84 -11.60
N SER A 82 0.96 9.97 -12.19
CA SER A 82 1.79 11.16 -12.32
C SER A 82 2.13 11.78 -10.98
N ARG A 83 1.14 11.93 -10.09
CA ARG A 83 1.33 12.47 -8.73
C ARG A 83 2.40 11.69 -7.98
N ILE A 84 2.38 10.37 -8.07
CA ILE A 84 3.36 9.52 -7.40
C ILE A 84 4.61 9.19 -8.23
N ARG A 85 4.81 9.90 -9.35
CA ARG A 85 5.99 9.82 -10.22
C ARG A 85 6.27 8.42 -10.76
N ILE A 86 5.22 7.66 -11.04
CA ILE A 86 5.32 6.33 -11.62
C ILE A 86 5.32 6.44 -13.14
N ASN A 87 6.36 5.90 -13.75
CA ASN A 87 6.51 5.91 -15.20
C ASN A 87 5.90 4.65 -15.80
N ILE A 88 4.70 4.81 -16.36
CA ILE A 88 3.99 3.81 -17.15
C ILE A 88 3.73 4.42 -18.52
N ASP A 89 4.03 3.67 -19.58
CA ASP A 89 3.90 4.13 -20.96
C ASP A 89 2.44 4.23 -21.43
N SER A 90 1.52 3.46 -20.83
CA SER A 90 0.09 3.55 -21.12
C SER A 90 -0.78 2.93 -20.03
N VAL A 91 -1.83 3.63 -19.59
CA VAL A 91 -2.79 3.05 -18.64
C VAL A 91 -3.71 1.98 -19.26
N LYS A 92 -3.68 1.82 -20.58
CA LYS A 92 -4.57 0.94 -21.36
C LYS A 92 -3.94 -0.41 -21.71
N ARG A 93 -2.65 -0.60 -21.41
CA ARG A 93 -1.97 -1.85 -21.67
C ARG A 93 -2.23 -2.84 -20.53
N PRO A 94 -2.32 -4.16 -20.84
CA PRO A 94 -2.44 -5.18 -19.80
C PRO A 94 -1.31 -5.09 -18.78
N ILE A 95 -1.67 -5.26 -17.50
CA ILE A 95 -0.72 -5.11 -16.40
C ILE A 95 0.40 -6.16 -16.43
N ALA A 96 0.14 -7.33 -17.04
CA ALA A 96 1.13 -8.38 -17.28
C ALA A 96 2.30 -7.94 -18.18
N SER A 97 2.17 -6.83 -18.91
CA SER A 97 3.23 -6.32 -19.79
C SER A 97 4.25 -5.43 -19.08
N TYR A 98 4.08 -5.17 -17.78
CA TYR A 98 4.93 -4.32 -16.95
C TYR A 98 5.88 -5.10 -16.04
N SER A 99 6.97 -4.46 -15.62
CA SER A 99 7.94 -5.05 -14.69
C SER A 99 7.33 -5.32 -13.31
N GLY A 100 7.99 -6.12 -12.47
CA GLY A 100 7.56 -6.35 -11.09
C GLY A 100 7.40 -5.04 -10.32
N GLY A 101 8.40 -4.14 -10.43
CA GLY A 101 8.36 -2.83 -9.77
C GLY A 101 7.21 -1.95 -10.26
N GLN A 102 6.93 -1.95 -11.56
CA GLN A 102 5.80 -1.19 -12.12
C GLN A 102 4.45 -1.77 -11.68
N ARG A 103 4.31 -3.10 -11.66
CA ARG A 103 3.11 -3.76 -11.11
C ARG A 103 2.89 -3.41 -9.64
N GLN A 104 3.96 -3.38 -8.84
CA GLN A 104 3.93 -2.95 -7.45
C GLN A 104 3.47 -1.49 -7.30
N ALA A 105 4.00 -0.60 -8.14
CA ALA A 105 3.62 0.78 -8.16
C ALA A 105 2.13 0.98 -8.52
N VAL A 106 1.57 0.20 -9.45
CA VAL A 106 0.14 0.23 -9.78
C VAL A 106 -0.72 -0.22 -8.61
N ALA A 107 -0.35 -1.30 -7.91
CA ALA A 107 -1.12 -1.73 -6.74
C ALA A 107 -1.04 -0.72 -5.58
N ILE A 108 0.09 -0.05 -5.40
CA ILE A 108 0.17 1.09 -4.47
C ILE A 108 -0.75 2.22 -4.96
N SER A 109 -0.78 2.52 -6.27
CA SER A 109 -1.66 3.52 -6.88
C SER A 109 -3.14 3.24 -6.61
N GLN A 110 -3.55 1.98 -6.77
CA GLN A 110 -4.90 1.51 -6.43
C GLN A 110 -5.22 1.78 -4.96
N ALA A 111 -4.29 1.47 -4.04
CA ALA A 111 -4.49 1.66 -2.61
C ALA A 111 -4.59 3.14 -2.20
N ILE A 112 -3.92 4.04 -2.93
CA ILE A 112 -3.88 5.47 -2.64
C ILE A 112 -4.84 6.33 -3.45
N TYR A 113 -5.58 5.76 -4.42
CA TYR A 113 -6.49 6.52 -5.30
C TYR A 113 -7.42 7.45 -4.50
N ARG A 114 -7.92 6.99 -3.34
CA ARG A 114 -8.76 7.77 -2.42
C ARG A 114 -8.03 8.52 -1.31
N ILE A 115 -6.70 8.60 -1.35
CA ILE A 115 -5.85 9.26 -0.36
C ILE A 115 -6.16 8.74 1.05
N PRO A 116 -5.71 7.51 1.39
CA PRO A 116 -5.93 6.94 2.70
C PRO A 116 -5.21 7.76 3.77
N LYS A 117 -5.77 7.77 4.98
CA LYS A 117 -5.10 8.27 6.18
C LYS A 117 -3.99 7.31 6.62
N ILE A 118 -4.22 6.00 6.44
CA ILE A 118 -3.29 4.94 6.85
C ILE A 118 -3.09 3.98 5.67
N LEU A 119 -1.84 3.78 5.26
CA LEU A 119 -1.43 2.81 4.25
C LEU A 119 -0.59 1.71 4.92
N ILE A 120 -1.01 0.45 4.80
CA ILE A 120 -0.27 -0.71 5.29
C ILE A 120 0.38 -1.41 4.11
N LEU A 121 1.70 -1.55 4.14
CA LEU A 121 2.50 -2.19 3.10
C LEU A 121 3.14 -3.44 3.69
N ASP A 122 2.69 -4.61 3.22
CA ASP A 122 3.16 -5.91 3.67
C ASP A 122 4.19 -6.48 2.68
N GLU A 123 5.47 -6.42 3.06
CA GLU A 123 6.62 -6.88 2.26
C GLU A 123 6.61 -6.36 0.80
N PRO A 124 6.51 -5.03 0.58
CA PRO A 124 6.25 -4.46 -0.74
C PRO A 124 7.42 -4.58 -1.73
N CYS A 125 8.57 -5.10 -1.30
CA CYS A 125 9.77 -5.25 -2.13
C CYS A 125 10.23 -6.71 -2.23
N ALA A 126 9.49 -7.68 -1.69
CA ALA A 126 9.99 -9.06 -1.56
C ALA A 126 10.32 -9.77 -2.88
N ALA A 127 9.62 -9.42 -3.96
CA ALA A 127 9.80 -10.02 -5.29
C ALA A 127 10.54 -9.10 -6.29
N LEU A 128 11.17 -8.02 -5.80
CA LEU A 128 11.74 -6.97 -6.65
C LEU A 128 13.27 -7.02 -6.68
N GLY A 129 13.86 -6.65 -7.82
CA GLY A 129 15.29 -6.39 -7.90
C GLY A 129 15.71 -5.18 -7.06
N ILE A 130 17.03 -4.99 -6.90
CA ILE A 130 17.59 -3.87 -6.12
C ILE A 130 17.12 -2.52 -6.66
N SER A 131 17.19 -2.31 -7.98
CA SER A 131 16.78 -1.04 -8.61
C SER A 131 15.29 -0.75 -8.42
N GLU A 132 14.44 -1.75 -8.65
CA GLU A 132 12.98 -1.63 -8.49
C GLU A 132 12.59 -1.38 -7.02
N SER A 133 13.25 -2.07 -6.08
CA SER A 133 13.07 -1.83 -4.65
C SER A 133 13.38 -0.39 -4.27
N LEU A 134 14.45 0.19 -4.82
CA LEU A 134 14.81 1.59 -4.55
C LEU A 134 13.76 2.57 -5.09
N GLU A 135 13.11 2.27 -6.21
CA GLU A 135 12.00 3.08 -6.74
C GLU A 135 10.78 3.03 -5.82
N ILE A 136 10.42 1.83 -5.33
CA ILE A 136 9.32 1.68 -4.37
C ILE A 136 9.63 2.37 -3.04
N LEU A 137 10.85 2.29 -2.53
CA LEU A 137 11.24 3.01 -1.31
C LEU A 137 11.18 4.54 -1.50
N LYS A 138 11.54 5.06 -2.68
CA LYS A 138 11.38 6.49 -3.01
C LYS A 138 9.91 6.89 -3.05
N LEU A 139 9.06 6.06 -3.66
CA LEU A 139 7.61 6.24 -3.67
C LEU A 139 7.05 6.32 -2.24
N ILE A 140 7.43 5.38 -1.37
CA ILE A 140 6.98 5.35 0.02
C ILE A 140 7.35 6.64 0.77
N LYS A 141 8.59 7.13 0.59
CA LYS A 141 8.99 8.44 1.15
C LYS A 141 8.15 9.59 0.63
N HIS A 142 7.83 9.58 -0.65
CA HIS A 142 7.01 10.63 -1.24
C HIS A 142 5.59 10.62 -0.67
N LEU A 143 4.98 9.44 -0.53
CA LEU A 143 3.66 9.28 0.10
C LEU A 143 3.64 9.76 1.55
N HIS A 144 4.73 9.51 2.30
CA HIS A 144 4.87 10.03 3.67
C HIS A 144 4.84 11.57 3.71
N GLN A 145 5.40 12.24 2.70
CA GLN A 145 5.37 13.71 2.59
C GLN A 145 3.98 14.26 2.23
N GLU A 146 3.03 13.42 1.82
CA GLU A 146 1.64 13.79 1.54
C GLU A 146 0.70 13.56 2.75
N ASP A 147 1.26 13.57 3.98
CA ASP A 147 0.53 13.36 5.24
C ASP A 147 -0.17 11.98 5.36
N ILE A 148 0.33 10.97 4.63
CA ILE A 148 -0.14 9.59 4.75
C ILE A 148 0.66 8.87 5.84
N SER A 149 -0.02 8.28 6.83
CA SER A 149 0.62 7.41 7.82
C SER A 149 0.89 6.03 7.22
N ILE A 150 2.14 5.59 7.22
CA ILE A 150 2.54 4.32 6.58
C ILE A 150 2.98 3.30 7.63
N ILE A 151 2.40 2.10 7.59
CA ILE A 151 2.89 0.91 8.30
C ILE A 151 3.63 0.05 7.29
N PHE A 152 4.95 0.02 7.39
CA PHE A 152 5.82 -0.78 6.52
C PHE A 152 6.27 -2.05 7.25
N ILE A 153 5.90 -3.21 6.72
CA ILE A 153 6.27 -4.52 7.26
C ILE A 153 7.35 -5.10 6.36
N SER A 154 8.53 -5.37 6.93
CA SER A 154 9.58 -6.10 6.22
C SER A 154 10.50 -6.85 7.17
N HIS A 155 11.15 -7.90 6.65
CA HIS A 155 12.31 -8.55 7.26
C HIS A 155 13.65 -7.99 6.75
N ASN A 156 13.64 -7.12 5.72
CA ASN A 156 14.86 -6.51 5.18
C ASN A 156 15.21 -5.21 5.92
N LEU A 157 16.23 -5.28 6.77
CA LEU A 157 16.66 -4.14 7.58
C LEU A 157 17.19 -2.97 6.75
N GLU A 158 17.90 -3.22 5.64
CA GLU A 158 18.37 -2.13 4.78
C GLU A 158 17.22 -1.30 4.20
N GLN A 159 16.11 -1.96 3.87
CA GLN A 159 14.90 -1.27 3.41
C GLN A 159 14.26 -0.47 4.53
N ILE A 160 14.12 -1.07 5.72
CA ILE A 160 13.54 -0.42 6.91
C ILE A 160 14.30 0.88 7.23
N PHE A 161 15.62 0.81 7.43
CA PHE A 161 16.44 1.97 7.78
C PHE A 161 16.43 3.07 6.72
N ARG A 162 16.04 2.76 5.48
CA ARG A 162 15.92 3.77 4.43
C ARG A 162 14.65 4.59 4.55
N VAL A 163 13.53 4.07 5.03
CA VAL A 163 12.20 4.70 4.85
C VAL A 163 11.38 4.93 6.11
N VAL A 164 11.71 4.31 7.24
CA VAL A 164 10.88 4.42 8.45
C VAL A 164 11.50 5.35 9.49
N ASP A 165 10.64 6.04 10.24
CA ASP A 165 11.06 6.86 11.39
C ASP A 165 11.13 6.03 12.69
N ARG A 166 10.27 5.01 12.80
CA ARG A 166 10.10 4.18 13.99
C ARG A 166 10.01 2.70 13.64
N ILE A 167 10.75 1.88 14.38
CA ILE A 167 10.85 0.44 14.22
C ILE A 167 10.22 -0.25 15.43
N ILE A 168 9.30 -1.18 15.19
CA ILE A 168 8.72 -2.06 16.20
C ILE A 168 9.13 -3.49 15.87
N VAL A 169 9.82 -4.15 16.80
CA VAL A 169 10.26 -5.53 16.61
C VAL A 169 9.28 -6.48 17.30
N LEU A 170 8.72 -7.40 16.52
CA LEU A 170 7.84 -8.46 17.00
C LEU A 170 8.57 -9.80 16.97
N ARG A 171 8.48 -10.57 18.06
CA ARG A 171 8.98 -11.95 18.14
C ARG A 171 7.96 -12.82 18.86
N ASN A 172 7.59 -13.95 18.25
CA ASN A 172 6.58 -14.89 18.79
C ASN A 172 5.28 -14.18 19.20
N GLY A 173 4.79 -13.26 18.36
CA GLY A 173 3.56 -12.49 18.59
C GLY A 173 3.66 -11.42 19.68
N ARG A 174 4.85 -11.11 20.20
CA ARG A 174 5.06 -10.10 21.25
C ARG A 174 5.99 -9.00 20.79
N LYS A 175 5.71 -7.76 21.20
CA LYS A 175 6.64 -6.64 21.04
C LYS A 175 7.85 -6.86 21.93
N VAL A 176 9.02 -7.04 21.33
CA VAL A 176 10.30 -7.23 22.04
C VAL A 176 11.17 -5.98 22.04
N GLY A 177 10.88 -5.01 21.16
CA GLY A 177 11.57 -3.74 21.14
C GLY A 177 10.83 -2.68 20.32
N GLU A 178 11.14 -1.42 20.61
CA GLU A 178 10.69 -0.24 19.88
C GLU A 178 11.82 0.77 19.88
N CYS A 179 12.18 1.28 18.70
CA CYS A 179 13.31 2.19 18.52
C CYS A 179 12.97 3.24 17.47
N GLU A 180 13.51 4.45 17.62
CA GLU A 180 13.58 5.43 16.53
C GLU A 180 14.70 4.99 15.57
N ALA A 181 14.44 5.02 14.26
CA ALA A 181 15.38 4.55 13.25
C ALA A 181 16.68 5.36 13.25
N GLU A 182 16.61 6.66 13.53
CA GLU A 182 17.77 7.56 13.60
C GLU A 182 18.66 7.32 14.83
N LYS A 183 18.13 6.68 15.89
CA LYS A 183 18.82 6.47 17.19
C LYS A 183 19.22 5.02 17.43
N THR A 184 19.21 4.19 16.40
CA THR A 184 19.52 2.77 16.49
C THR A 184 20.35 2.32 15.29
N ASP A 185 21.03 1.19 15.43
CA ASP A 185 21.75 0.53 14.35
C ASP A 185 21.14 -0.84 14.03
N MET A 186 21.63 -1.44 12.95
CA MET A 186 21.17 -2.73 12.48
C MET A 186 21.47 -3.86 13.47
N GLU A 187 22.64 -3.83 14.13
CA GLU A 187 23.07 -4.85 15.09
C GLU A 187 22.10 -4.97 16.27
N LYS A 188 21.67 -3.83 16.82
CA LYS A 188 20.69 -3.79 17.90
C LYS A 188 19.34 -4.36 17.48
N ILE A 189 18.87 -4.06 16.28
CA ILE A 189 17.61 -4.63 15.77
C ILE A 189 17.75 -6.14 15.54
N VAL A 190 18.87 -6.60 15.00
CA VAL A 190 19.17 -8.04 14.84
C VAL A 190 19.16 -8.73 16.20
N SER A 191 19.83 -8.18 17.21
CA SER A 191 19.83 -8.72 18.59
C SER A 191 18.41 -8.88 19.14
N LEU A 192 17.52 -7.90 18.94
CA LEU A 192 16.11 -7.99 19.34
C LEU A 192 15.37 -9.13 18.62
N ILE A 193 15.61 -9.28 17.31
CA ILE A 193 15.01 -10.33 16.48
C ILE A 193 15.47 -11.72 16.95
N VAL A 194 16.78 -11.95 17.09
CA VAL A 194 17.34 -13.26 17.46
C VAL A 194 17.18 -13.58 18.95
N GLY A 195 17.04 -12.56 19.80
CA GLY A 195 16.99 -12.72 21.26
C GLY A 195 18.32 -13.00 21.93
N ALA A 196 19.42 -12.66 21.24
CA ALA A 196 20.75 -12.64 21.83
C ALA A 196 20.84 -11.42 22.76
N LYS A 197 21.17 -11.68 24.03
CA LYS A 197 21.53 -10.65 25.01
C LYS A 197 22.93 -10.13 24.76
#